data_AF-A0A9D0LIX5-F1
#
_entry.id   AF-A0A9D0LIX5-F1
#
_cell.length_a   1.000
_cell.length_b   1.000
_cell.length_c   1.000
_cell.angle_alpha   90.00
_cell.angle_beta   90.00
_cell.angle_gamma   90.00
#
_symmetry.space_group_name_H-M   'P 1'
#
loop_
_entity.id
_entity.type
_entity.pdbx_description
1 polymer ?
#
loop_
_entity_poly.entity_id
_entity_poly.type
_entity_poly.pdbx_seq_one_letter_code
_entity_poly.pdbx_strand_id
1 'polypeptide(L)'
;MPTPFRSLPFLLALLVFLLPYPEVARAVQVAGLYQAEVPVAGQSAEQRNQAIRAAFAQVLVKVSGRPGIAARKELAAALGNAARYVQQYSYLDA
;
A
#
# COMPACT_ATOMS: atom_id res chain seq x y z
N MET A 1 -1.61 35.19 54.61
CA MET A 1 -2.50 34.58 53.61
C MET A 1 -1.79 34.57 52.27
N PRO A 2 -1.23 33.43 51.78
CA PRO A 2 -0.55 33.40 50.49
C PRO A 2 -1.58 33.40 49.35
N THR A 3 -1.40 34.28 48.37
CA THR A 3 -2.28 34.40 47.21
C THR A 3 -2.06 33.22 46.25
N PRO A 4 -3.09 32.42 45.94
CA PRO A 4 -2.95 31.23 45.09
C PRO A 4 -2.69 31.56 43.61
N PHE A 5 -2.76 32.83 43.22
CA PHE A 5 -2.77 33.27 41.82
C PHE A 5 -1.38 33.41 41.16
N ARG A 6 -0.27 33.33 41.91
CA ARG A 6 1.08 33.56 41.34
C ARG A 6 1.63 32.36 40.55
N SER A 7 1.09 31.15 40.76
CA SER A 7 1.47 29.94 40.03
C SER A 7 0.67 29.70 38.75
N LEU A 8 -0.43 30.44 38.55
CA LEU A 8 -1.31 30.34 37.37
C LEU A 8 -0.58 30.48 36.02
N PRO A 9 0.33 31.45 35.80
CA PRO A 9 1.07 31.53 34.54
C PRO A 9 2.02 30.35 34.34
N PHE A 10 2.56 29.79 35.43
CA PHE A 10 3.45 28.63 35.38
C PHE A 10 2.67 27.36 35.03
N LEU A 11 1.45 27.22 35.58
CA LEU A 11 0.52 26.14 35.26
C LEU A 11 0.04 26.20 33.81
N LEU A 12 -0.24 27.40 33.29
CA LEU A 12 -0.58 27.62 31.87
C LEU A 12 0.60 27.30 30.94
N ALA A 13 1.82 27.72 31.29
CA ALA A 13 3.01 27.39 30.52
C ALA A 13 3.29 25.89 30.50
N LEU A 14 3.12 25.23 31.66
CA LEU A 14 3.25 23.77 31.76
C LEU A 14 2.17 23.06 30.94
N LEU A 15 0.92 23.53 30.98
CA LEU A 15 -0.17 22.98 30.17
C LEU A 15 0.11 23.11 28.67
N VAL A 16 0.60 24.27 28.22
CA VAL A 16 0.99 24.50 26.82
C VAL A 16 2.18 23.62 26.41
N PHE A 17 3.14 23.41 27.31
CA PHE A 17 4.29 22.54 27.07
C PHE A 17 3.91 21.05 26.97
N LEU A 18 2.86 20.62 27.67
CA LEU A 18 2.33 19.26 27.60
C LEU A 18 1.38 19.04 26.42
N LEU A 19 1.01 20.07 25.65
CA LEU A 19 0.19 19.87 24.46
C LEU A 19 0.99 19.03 23.46
N PRO A 20 0.49 17.85 23.04
CA PRO A 20 1.13 17.11 21.97
C PRO A 20 1.13 17.99 20.72
N TYR A 21 2.30 18.19 20.13
CA TYR A 21 2.37 18.74 18.79
C TYR A 21 1.56 17.83 17.88
N PRO A 22 0.61 18.36 17.08
CA PRO A 22 -0.04 17.57 16.07
C PRO A 22 1.01 17.27 14.98
N GLU A 23 1.86 16.29 15.24
CA GLU A 23 2.50 15.49 14.20
C GLU A 23 1.34 15.05 13.30
N VAL A 24 1.30 15.61 12.10
CA VAL A 24 0.27 15.32 11.11
C VAL A 24 0.48 13.87 10.70
N ALA A 25 -0.12 12.95 11.44
CA ALA A 25 -0.15 11.54 11.13
C ALA A 25 -0.89 11.38 9.80
N ARG A 26 -0.15 11.46 8.70
CA ARG A 26 -0.67 11.21 7.36
C ARG A 26 -0.89 9.70 7.29
N ALA A 27 -2.15 9.29 7.25
CA ALA A 27 -2.52 7.98 6.74
C ALA A 27 -2.20 7.96 5.23
N VAL A 28 -0.92 7.78 4.91
CA VAL A 28 -0.46 7.68 3.52
C VAL A 28 -1.06 6.41 2.95
N GLN A 29 -1.90 6.55 1.92
CA GLN A 29 -2.32 5.40 1.14
C GLN A 29 -1.09 4.80 0.49
N VAL A 30 -0.88 3.49 0.69
CA VAL A 30 0.20 2.77 0.01
C VAL A 30 -0.14 2.73 -1.47
N ALA A 31 0.43 3.66 -2.23
CA ALA A 31 0.26 3.70 -3.67
C ALA A 31 0.78 2.40 -4.30
N GLY A 32 0.09 1.90 -5.32
CA GLY A 32 0.55 0.75 -6.09
C GLY A 32 0.40 -0.61 -5.41
N LEU A 33 -0.34 -0.72 -4.29
CA LEU A 33 -0.61 -2.03 -3.65
C LEU A 33 -1.29 -3.03 -4.60
N TYR A 34 -2.15 -2.52 -5.50
CA TYR A 34 -2.89 -3.29 -6.51
C TYR A 34 -2.29 -3.19 -7.92
N GLN A 35 -1.09 -2.65 -8.06
CA GLN A 35 -0.40 -2.47 -9.34
C GLN A 35 0.89 -3.29 -9.36
N ALA A 36 1.30 -3.76 -10.53
CA ALA A 36 2.57 -4.44 -10.72
C ALA A 36 3.07 -4.18 -12.14
N GLU A 37 4.39 -4.05 -12.26
CA GLU A 37 5.09 -3.87 -13.52
C GLU A 37 5.96 -5.11 -13.74
N VAL A 38 5.86 -5.68 -14.94
CA VAL A 38 6.63 -6.86 -15.33
C VAL A 38 7.24 -6.62 -16.70
N PRO A 39 8.47 -7.08 -16.94
CA PRO A 39 9.05 -7.04 -18.28
C PRO A 39 8.23 -7.95 -19.21
N VAL A 40 8.05 -7.50 -20.46
CA VAL A 40 7.34 -8.26 -21.49
C VAL A 40 8.23 -8.39 -22.72
N ALA A 41 8.25 -9.59 -23.33
CA ALA A 41 9.02 -9.84 -24.55
C ALA A 41 8.33 -9.29 -25.82
N GLY A 42 7.08 -8.84 -25.70
CA GLY A 42 6.29 -8.28 -26.78
C GLY A 42 4.82 -8.15 -26.37
N GLN A 43 3.97 -7.83 -27.36
CA GLN A 43 2.57 -7.46 -27.14
C GLN A 43 1.57 -8.49 -27.71
N SER A 44 2.02 -9.71 -28.04
CA SER A 44 1.10 -10.76 -28.51
C SER A 44 0.07 -11.12 -27.42
N ALA A 45 -1.06 -11.71 -27.81
CA ALA A 45 -2.09 -12.11 -26.84
C ALA A 45 -1.54 -13.11 -25.81
N GLU A 46 -0.72 -14.06 -26.25
CA GLU A 46 -0.08 -15.07 -25.39
C GLU A 46 0.90 -14.41 -24.42
N GLN A 47 1.78 -13.53 -24.93
CA GLN A 47 2.76 -12.81 -24.10
C GLN A 47 2.07 -11.93 -23.07
N ARG A 48 1.02 -11.20 -23.48
CA ARG A 48 0.19 -10.39 -22.59
C ARG A 48 -0.46 -11.23 -21.48
N ASN A 49 -1.04 -12.38 -21.82
CA ASN A 49 -1.69 -13.25 -20.83
C ASN A 49 -0.68 -13.80 -19.81
N GLN A 50 0.52 -14.16 -20.26
CA GLN A 50 1.62 -14.57 -19.38
C GLN A 50 2.07 -13.43 -18.46
N ALA A 51 2.23 -12.22 -19.02
CA ALA A 51 2.60 -11.03 -18.26
C ALA A 51 1.55 -10.68 -17.20
N ILE A 52 0.27 -10.68 -17.57
CA ILE A 52 -0.84 -10.45 -16.64
C ILE A 52 -0.83 -11.46 -15.50
N ARG A 53 -0.60 -12.75 -15.79
CA ARG A 53 -0.50 -13.79 -14.75
C ARG A 53 0.66 -13.52 -13.79
N ALA A 54 1.82 -13.12 -14.30
CA ALA A 54 2.98 -12.77 -13.48
C ALA A 54 2.72 -11.53 -12.61
N ALA A 55 2.17 -10.46 -13.20
CA ALA A 55 1.82 -9.24 -12.49
C ALA A 55 0.77 -9.49 -11.40
N PHE A 56 -0.26 -10.30 -11.69
CA PHE A 56 -1.27 -10.66 -10.71
C PHE A 56 -0.68 -11.44 -9.52
N ALA A 57 0.27 -12.36 -9.77
CA ALA A 57 0.99 -13.04 -8.69
C ALA A 57 1.75 -12.05 -7.79
N GLN A 58 2.39 -11.02 -8.34
CA GLN A 58 3.05 -9.97 -7.56
C GLN A 58 2.05 -9.16 -6.72
N VAL A 59 0.89 -8.79 -7.30
CA VAL A 59 -0.17 -8.08 -6.56
C VAL A 59 -0.68 -8.93 -5.39
N LEU A 60 -0.86 -10.24 -5.58
CA LEU A 60 -1.26 -11.13 -4.49
C LEU A 60 -0.22 -11.16 -3.36
N VAL A 61 1.08 -11.11 -3.67
CA VAL A 61 2.14 -11.00 -2.65
C VAL A 61 2.04 -9.66 -1.93
N LYS A 62 1.87 -8.54 -2.66
CA LYS A 62 1.74 -7.19 -2.08
C LYS A 62 0.56 -7.09 -1.12
N VAL A 63 -0.62 -7.59 -1.53
CA VAL A 63 -1.86 -7.49 -0.75
C VAL A 63 -1.87 -8.48 0.43
N SER A 64 -1.29 -9.68 0.27
CA SER A 64 -1.29 -10.71 1.33
C SER A 64 -0.08 -10.67 2.27
N GLY A 65 1.01 -10.03 1.86
CA GLY A 65 2.30 -10.06 2.57
C GLY A 65 3.01 -11.42 2.54
N ARG A 66 2.59 -12.36 1.68
CA ARG A 66 3.12 -13.74 1.66
C ARG A 66 3.85 -14.05 0.35
N PRO A 67 5.19 -14.19 0.36
CA PRO A 67 5.99 -14.40 -0.87
C PRO A 67 5.57 -15.64 -1.67
N GLY A 68 5.13 -16.71 -1.00
CA GLY A 68 4.72 -17.97 -1.64
C GLY A 68 3.23 -18.10 -1.94
N ILE A 69 2.45 -17.01 -1.86
CA ILE A 69 0.99 -17.10 -2.00
C ILE A 69 0.56 -17.72 -3.33
N ALA A 70 1.26 -17.42 -4.42
CA ALA A 70 0.94 -17.90 -5.76
C ALA A 70 1.13 -19.42 -5.95
N ALA A 71 1.85 -20.11 -5.05
CA ALA A 71 2.04 -21.56 -5.10
C ALA A 71 0.86 -22.33 -4.46
N ARG A 72 -0.09 -21.64 -3.83
CA ARG A 72 -1.26 -22.27 -3.21
C ARG A 72 -2.18 -22.87 -4.26
N LYS A 73 -2.56 -24.14 -4.06
CA LYS A 73 -3.48 -24.85 -4.94
C LYS A 73 -4.83 -24.12 -5.08
N GLU A 74 -5.31 -23.51 -4.00
CA GLU A 74 -6.54 -22.70 -3.97
C GLU A 74 -6.54 -21.57 -5.03
N LEU A 75 -5.37 -21.03 -5.37
CA LEU A 75 -5.23 -19.87 -6.26
C LEU A 75 -4.91 -20.27 -7.71
N ALA A 76 -4.75 -21.56 -8.01
CA ALA A 76 -4.41 -22.02 -9.37
C ALA A 76 -5.46 -21.57 -10.41
N ALA A 77 -6.75 -21.67 -10.08
CA ALA A 77 -7.83 -21.24 -10.96
C ALA A 77 -7.87 -19.73 -11.15
N ALA A 78 -7.61 -18.95 -10.09
CA ALA A 78 -7.57 -17.50 -10.15
C ALA A 78 -6.37 -17.01 -10.98
N LEU A 79 -5.18 -17.61 -10.79
CA LEU A 79 -3.99 -17.33 -11.59
C LEU A 79 -4.14 -17.74 -13.05
N GLY A 80 -4.87 -18.83 -13.33
CA GLY A 80 -5.21 -19.23 -14.70
C GLY A 80 -6.17 -18.25 -15.39
N ASN A 81 -6.99 -17.53 -14.62
CA ASN A 81 -7.94 -16.54 -15.12
C ASN A 81 -7.55 -15.10 -14.76
N ALA A 82 -6.25 -14.83 -14.56
CA ALA A 82 -5.74 -13.56 -14.06
C ALA A 82 -6.26 -12.33 -14.81
N ALA A 83 -6.47 -12.44 -16.13
CA ALA A 83 -7.01 -11.37 -16.97
C ALA A 83 -8.40 -10.85 -16.53
N ARG A 84 -9.21 -11.68 -15.85
CA ARG A 84 -10.52 -11.25 -15.32
C ARG A 84 -10.43 -10.30 -14.13
N TYR A 85 -9.27 -10.24 -13.48
CA TYR A 85 -9.02 -9.41 -12.30
C TYR A 85 -8.29 -8.10 -12.64
N VAL A 86 -7.93 -7.89 -13.90
CA VAL A 86 -7.27 -6.67 -14.37
C VAL A 86 -8.32 -5.65 -14.76
N GLN A 87 -8.26 -4.47 -14.15
CA GLN A 87 -9.10 -3.32 -14.54
C GLN A 87 -8.52 -2.58 -15.74
N GLN A 88 -7.20 -2.37 -15.74
CA GLN A 88 -6.47 -1.67 -16.79
C GLN A 88 -5.04 -2.18 -16.85
N TYR A 89 -4.45 -2.14 -18.04
CA TYR A 89 -3.02 -2.30 -18.25
C TYR A 89 -2.57 -1.32 -19.34
N SER A 90 -1.28 -1.01 -19.34
CA SER A 90 -0.61 -0.22 -20.37
C SER A 90 0.77 -0.81 -20.62
N TYR A 91 1.27 -0.66 -21.84
CA TYR A 91 2.68 -0.85 -22.12
C TYR A 91 3.40 0.46 -21.82
N LEU A 92 4.53 0.38 -21.12
CA LEU A 92 5.39 1.50 -20.85
C LEU A 92 6.60 1.36 -21.78
N ASP A 93 6.95 2.45 -22.47
CA ASP A 93 8.22 2.54 -23.17
C ASP A 93 9.33 2.70 -22.12
N ALA A 94 10.44 1.98 -22.32
CA ALA A 94 11.61 2.00 -21.44
C ALA A 94 12.57 3.14 -21.81
#